data_AF-A0A0C2W4D9-F1
#
_entry.id   AF-A0A0C2W4D9-F1
#
_cell.length_a   1.000
_cell.length_b   1.000
_cell.length_c   1.000
_cell.angle_alpha   90.00
_cell.angle_beta   90.00
_cell.angle_gamma   90.00
#
_symmetry.space_group_name_H-M   'P 1'
#
loop_
_entity.id
_entity.type
_entity.pdbx_description
1 polymer ?
#
loop_
_entity_poly.entity_id
_entity_poly.type
_entity_poly.pdbx_seq_one_letter_code
_entity_poly.pdbx_strand_id
1 'polypeptide(L)'
;LLPYGNTLKKHRRVIEEALKKDVLPSYHNIFTEKVYILLDRLLHDPESFREHCLMLGASVTVAIAYGYDVTPGLKDRFIEAAQFAINTGTDLLIPGRTLLAVFGFLCYIPPWFPGASTQRLCLKIKEATMQTREGPYQYVKQRMVIFQPISYSCQANFWCRLTERPRIVYW
;
A
#
# COMPACT_ATOMS: atom_id res chain seq x y z
N LEU A 1 -10.87 -6.55 -8.16
CA LEU A 1 -11.67 -5.31 -7.91
C LEU A 1 -12.86 -5.68 -7.02
N LEU A 2 -13.19 -4.86 -6.02
CA LEU A 2 -14.36 -5.09 -5.16
C LEU A 2 -15.65 -4.83 -5.97
N PRO A 3 -16.66 -5.71 -5.90
CA PRO A 3 -17.93 -5.47 -6.57
C PRO A 3 -18.63 -4.24 -5.98
N TYR A 4 -19.42 -3.55 -6.80
CA TYR A 4 -20.20 -2.41 -6.32
C TYR A 4 -21.20 -2.86 -5.25
N GLY A 5 -21.12 -2.27 -4.06
CA GLY A 5 -21.93 -2.68 -2.91
C GLY A 5 -21.61 -1.90 -1.64
N ASN A 6 -22.25 -2.27 -0.53
CA ASN A 6 -22.10 -1.58 0.76
C ASN A 6 -20.65 -1.54 1.26
N THR A 7 -19.88 -2.60 1.01
CA THR A 7 -18.45 -2.67 1.37
C THR A 7 -17.64 -1.62 0.62
N LEU A 8 -17.81 -1.51 -0.71
CA LEU A 8 -17.12 -0.50 -1.50
C LEU A 8 -17.49 0.93 -1.07
N LYS A 9 -18.79 1.17 -0.81
CA LYS A 9 -19.28 2.47 -0.31
C LYS A 9 -18.62 2.85 1.02
N LYS A 10 -18.49 1.90 1.95
CA LYS A 10 -17.80 2.12 3.24
C LYS A 10 -16.33 2.47 3.04
N HIS A 11 -15.60 1.69 2.23
CA HIS A 11 -14.19 1.99 1.94
C HIS A 11 -14.01 3.36 1.30
N ARG A 12 -14.84 3.70 0.32
CA ARG A 12 -14.80 5.00 -0.34
C ARG A 12 -15.04 6.14 0.65
N ARG A 13 -16.05 6.03 1.51
CA ARG A 13 -16.35 7.06 2.51
C ARG A 13 -15.16 7.31 3.44
N VAL A 14 -14.48 6.25 3.90
CA VAL A 14 -13.29 6.38 4.77
C VAL A 14 -12.15 7.09 4.03
N ILE A 15 -11.89 6.73 2.78
CA ILE A 15 -10.84 7.35 1.96
C ILE A 15 -11.18 8.81 1.67
N GLU A 16 -12.42 9.10 1.30
CA GLU A 16 -12.90 10.45 1.06
C GLU A 16 -12.77 11.30 2.31
N GLU A 17 -13.15 10.79 3.48
CA GLU A 17 -12.97 11.47 4.77
C GLU A 17 -11.50 11.76 5.08
N ALA A 18 -10.59 10.81 4.80
CA ALA A 18 -9.15 10.99 5.02
C ALA A 18 -8.50 12.00 4.07
N LEU A 19 -9.07 12.19 2.87
CA LEU A 19 -8.57 13.06 1.81
C LEU A 19 -9.44 14.32 1.59
N LYS A 20 -10.26 14.69 2.59
CA LYS A 20 -11.06 15.91 2.53
C LYS A 20 -10.16 17.15 2.39
N LYS A 21 -10.70 18.16 1.70
CA LYS A 21 -10.02 19.45 1.51
C LYS A 21 -9.59 20.10 2.83
N ASP A 22 -10.38 19.92 3.88
CA ASP A 22 -10.08 20.48 5.20
C ASP A 22 -8.87 19.83 5.88
N VAL A 23 -8.53 18.59 5.49
CA VAL A 23 -7.39 17.84 6.06
C VAL A 23 -6.13 18.03 5.21
N LEU A 24 -6.26 18.39 3.93
CA LEU A 24 -5.12 18.61 3.02
C LEU A 24 -4.04 19.54 3.59
N PRO A 25 -4.36 20.65 4.29
CA PRO A 25 -3.34 21.51 4.88
C PRO A 25 -2.40 20.79 5.84
N SER A 26 -2.90 19.79 6.58
CA SER A 26 -2.09 19.00 7.50
C SER A 26 -1.06 18.09 6.79
N TYR A 27 -1.32 17.73 5.52
CA TYR A 27 -0.42 16.91 4.73
C TYR A 27 0.63 17.72 3.96
N HIS A 28 0.48 19.05 3.82
CA HIS A 28 1.42 19.86 3.04
C HIS A 28 2.87 19.70 3.51
N ASN A 29 3.10 19.61 4.81
CA ASN A 29 4.44 19.39 5.37
C ASN A 29 5.02 18.05 4.90
N ILE A 30 4.21 16.99 4.95
CA ILE A 30 4.61 15.65 4.49
C ILE A 30 4.95 15.69 3.00
N PHE A 31 4.08 16.27 2.17
CA PHE A 31 4.35 16.39 0.73
C PHE A 31 5.62 17.18 0.45
N THR A 32 5.80 18.31 1.13
CA THR A 32 6.96 19.19 0.94
C THR A 32 8.26 18.46 1.26
N GLU A 33 8.32 17.80 2.41
CA GLU A 33 9.48 17.01 2.82
C GLU A 33 9.80 15.90 1.82
N LYS A 34 8.79 15.12 1.38
CA LYS A 34 9.01 14.03 0.42
C LYS A 34 9.40 14.53 -0.97
N VAL A 35 8.92 15.70 -1.38
CA VAL A 35 9.34 16.34 -2.64
C VAL A 35 10.80 16.79 -2.56
N TYR A 36 11.25 17.36 -1.44
CA TYR A 36 12.68 17.70 -1.26
C TYR A 36 13.57 16.46 -1.38
N ILE A 37 13.19 15.35 -0.75
CA ILE A 37 13.91 14.07 -0.86
C ILE A 37 13.92 13.55 -2.30
N LEU A 38 12.81 13.69 -3.03
CA LEU A 38 12.74 13.32 -4.45
C LEU A 38 13.72 14.17 -5.28
N LEU A 39 13.71 15.50 -5.09
CA LEU A 39 14.55 16.42 -5.84
C LEU A 39 16.03 16.16 -5.57
N ASP A 40 16.40 15.93 -4.31
CA ASP A 40 17.77 15.57 -3.93
C ASP A 40 18.23 14.29 -4.63
N ARG A 41 17.40 13.24 -4.63
CA ARG A 41 17.74 11.98 -5.32
C ARG A 41 17.82 12.14 -6.83
N LEU A 42 16.92 12.93 -7.42
CA LEU A 42 16.90 13.17 -8.85
C LEU A 42 18.14 13.93 -9.33
N LEU A 43 18.70 14.81 -8.49
CA LEU A 43 19.96 15.48 -8.76
C LEU A 43 21.16 14.52 -8.76
N HIS A 44 21.13 13.46 -7.93
CA HIS A 44 22.20 12.48 -7.84
C HIS A 44 22.08 11.36 -8.90
N ASP A 45 20.87 10.92 -9.21
CA ASP A 45 20.59 9.85 -10.17
C ASP A 45 19.38 10.20 -11.06
N PRO A 46 19.61 10.91 -12.18
CA PRO A 46 18.53 11.29 -13.09
C PRO A 46 17.99 10.11 -13.92
N GLU A 47 18.75 9.02 -14.06
CA GLU A 47 18.35 7.88 -14.90
C GLU A 47 17.19 7.09 -14.25
N SER A 48 17.14 7.06 -12.92
CA SER A 48 16.13 6.34 -12.14
C SER A 48 14.85 7.13 -11.84
N PHE A 49 14.48 8.10 -12.69
CA PHE A 49 13.32 8.99 -12.48
C PHE A 49 12.02 8.24 -12.14
N ARG A 50 11.71 7.15 -12.87
CA ARG A 50 10.50 6.35 -12.64
C ARG A 50 10.48 5.74 -11.24
N GLU A 51 11.61 5.21 -10.80
CA GLU A 51 11.72 4.57 -9.48
C GLU A 51 11.58 5.59 -8.37
N HIS A 52 12.18 6.78 -8.53
CA HIS A 52 12.05 7.87 -7.58
C HIS A 52 10.59 8.36 -7.45
N CYS A 53 9.85 8.47 -8.55
CA CYS A 53 8.42 8.83 -8.53
C CYS A 53 7.57 7.78 -7.81
N LEU A 54 7.82 6.49 -8.06
CA LEU A 54 7.12 5.40 -7.39
C LEU A 54 7.42 5.39 -5.89
N MET A 55 8.69 5.63 -5.51
CA MET A 55 9.09 5.73 -4.11
C MET A 55 8.46 6.94 -3.42
N LEU A 56 8.34 8.08 -4.09
CA LEU A 56 7.63 9.25 -3.58
C LEU A 56 6.17 8.88 -3.26
N GLY A 57 5.44 8.30 -4.22
CA GLY A 57 4.05 7.90 -4.03
C GLY A 57 3.87 6.89 -2.89
N ALA A 58 4.75 5.88 -2.82
CA ALA A 58 4.75 4.89 -1.74
C ALA A 58 5.01 5.53 -0.37
N SER A 59 6.01 6.40 -0.27
CA SER A 59 6.38 7.06 0.99
C SER A 59 5.28 7.97 1.52
N VAL A 60 4.65 8.77 0.65
CA VAL A 60 3.51 9.63 1.01
C VAL A 60 2.31 8.78 1.44
N THR A 61 2.01 7.70 0.72
CA THR A 61 0.88 6.82 1.05
C THR A 61 1.06 6.19 2.42
N VAL A 62 2.26 5.69 2.72
CA VAL A 62 2.55 5.07 4.02
C VAL A 62 2.55 6.10 5.15
N ALA A 63 3.06 7.31 4.91
CA ALA A 63 3.02 8.41 5.88
C ALA A 63 1.59 8.85 6.20
N ILE A 64 0.73 9.00 5.19
CA ILE A 64 -0.67 9.42 5.40
C ILE A 64 -1.49 8.29 6.01
N ALA A 65 -1.37 7.07 5.49
CA ALA A 65 -2.21 5.95 5.91
C ALA A 65 -1.85 5.42 7.30
N TYR A 66 -0.55 5.36 7.63
CA TYR A 66 -0.07 4.72 8.84
C TYR A 66 0.62 5.70 9.81
N GLY A 67 0.90 6.94 9.41
CA GLY A 67 1.74 7.85 10.20
C GLY A 67 3.20 7.37 10.27
N TYR A 68 3.61 6.51 9.33
CA TYR A 68 4.96 5.97 9.28
C TYR A 68 5.84 6.78 8.36
N ASP A 69 6.92 7.32 8.93
CA ASP A 69 7.88 8.08 8.17
C ASP A 69 8.95 7.16 7.58
N VAL A 70 9.02 7.12 6.25
CA VAL A 70 9.98 6.34 5.47
C VAL A 70 11.31 7.07 5.51
N THR A 71 12.32 6.40 6.07
CA THR A 71 13.64 7.03 6.25
C THR A 71 14.35 7.15 4.89
N PRO A 72 14.79 8.35 4.49
CA PRO A 72 15.45 8.53 3.20
C PRO A 72 16.79 7.76 3.17
N GLY A 73 16.93 6.84 2.22
CA GLY A 73 18.17 6.09 1.94
C GLY A 73 18.14 4.64 2.44
N LEU A 74 17.22 4.30 3.34
CA LEU A 74 16.96 2.91 3.68
C LEU A 74 15.95 2.34 2.68
N LYS A 75 16.33 1.23 2.03
CA LYS A 75 15.37 0.43 1.25
C LYS A 75 14.38 -0.20 2.23
N ASP A 76 13.31 0.53 2.51
CA ASP A 76 12.27 0.04 3.41
C ASP A 76 11.64 -1.21 2.80
N ARG A 77 11.75 -2.33 3.52
CA ARG A 77 11.26 -3.65 3.12
C ARG A 77 9.78 -3.60 2.66
N PHE A 78 8.99 -2.69 3.22
CA PHE A 78 7.59 -2.49 2.84
C PHE A 78 7.43 -1.86 1.46
N ILE A 79 8.30 -0.91 1.10
CA ILE A 79 8.29 -0.26 -0.22
C ILE A 79 8.80 -1.21 -1.29
N GLU A 80 9.83 -2.00 -0.98
CA GLU A 80 10.32 -3.02 -1.92
C GLU A 80 9.26 -4.09 -2.22
N ALA A 81 8.56 -4.57 -1.18
CA ALA A 81 7.46 -5.51 -1.35
C ALA A 81 6.32 -4.90 -2.19
N ALA A 82 6.01 -3.62 -1.98
CA ALA A 82 5.02 -2.90 -2.77
C ALA A 82 5.46 -2.79 -4.24
N GLN A 83 6.70 -2.38 -4.48
CA GLN A 83 7.27 -2.22 -5.81
C GLN A 83 7.30 -3.56 -6.57
N PHE A 84 7.69 -4.64 -5.90
CA PHE A 84 7.65 -5.99 -6.46
C PHE A 84 6.22 -6.40 -6.80
N ALA A 85 5.25 -6.16 -5.92
CA ALA A 85 3.85 -6.50 -6.14
C ALA A 85 3.24 -5.72 -7.31
N ILE A 86 3.55 -4.43 -7.43
CA ILE A 86 3.09 -3.57 -8.52
C ILE A 86 3.72 -4.03 -9.83
N ASN A 87 5.05 -4.09 -9.94
CA ASN A 87 5.72 -4.42 -11.20
C ASN A 87 5.35 -5.83 -11.69
N THR A 88 5.36 -6.82 -10.79
CA THR A 88 5.00 -8.20 -11.17
C THR A 88 3.50 -8.32 -11.44
N GLY A 89 2.66 -7.59 -10.69
CA GLY A 89 1.21 -7.59 -10.88
C GLY A 89 0.77 -6.94 -12.18
N THR A 90 1.41 -5.83 -12.58
CA THR A 90 1.17 -5.20 -13.88
C THR A 90 1.56 -6.13 -15.01
N ASP A 91 2.68 -6.85 -14.88
CA ASP A 91 3.13 -7.81 -15.88
C ASP A 91 2.17 -9.00 -16.04
N LEU A 92 1.51 -9.44 -14.96
CA LEU A 92 0.46 -10.45 -15.05
C LEU A 92 -0.80 -9.94 -15.76
N LEU A 93 -1.11 -8.64 -15.65
CA LEU A 93 -2.29 -8.04 -16.27
C LEU A 93 -2.13 -7.77 -17.77
N ILE A 94 -0.90 -7.71 -18.28
CA ILE A 94 -0.65 -7.42 -19.70
C ILE A 94 -1.06 -8.65 -20.55
N PRO A 95 -2.06 -8.51 -21.44
CA PRO A 95 -2.44 -9.57 -22.35
C PRO A 95 -1.27 -9.87 -23.29
N GLY A 96 -0.83 -11.14 -23.35
CA GLY A 96 0.32 -11.58 -24.14
C GLY A 96 1.53 -12.03 -23.31
N ARG A 97 1.67 -11.57 -22.06
CA ARG A 97 2.67 -12.12 -21.12
C ARG A 97 2.12 -13.27 -20.28
N THR A 98 0.83 -13.26 -19.96
CA THR A 98 0.18 -14.37 -19.27
C THR A 98 -1.20 -14.69 -19.82
N LEU A 99 -1.57 -15.98 -19.76
CA LEU A 99 -2.89 -16.47 -20.15
C LEU A 99 -3.97 -16.13 -19.10
N LEU A 100 -3.61 -15.64 -17.92
CA LEU A 100 -4.55 -15.31 -16.84
C LEU A 100 -5.46 -14.12 -17.20
N ALA A 101 -4.92 -13.14 -17.93
CA ALA A 101 -5.69 -11.98 -18.37
C ALA A 101 -6.79 -12.36 -19.38
N VAL A 102 -6.59 -13.42 -20.17
CA VAL A 102 -7.52 -13.90 -21.20
C VAL A 102 -8.44 -14.99 -20.64
N PHE A 103 -7.91 -15.87 -19.80
CA PHE A 103 -8.59 -17.05 -19.29
C PHE A 103 -8.58 -17.06 -17.76
N GLY A 104 -9.57 -16.42 -17.16
CA GLY A 104 -9.70 -16.31 -15.70
C GLY A 104 -9.79 -17.64 -14.95
N PHE A 105 -10.18 -18.74 -15.62
CA PHE A 105 -10.24 -20.06 -14.98
C PHE A 105 -8.86 -20.63 -14.62
N LEU A 106 -7.78 -20.15 -15.24
CA LEU A 106 -6.41 -20.54 -14.87
C LEU A 106 -6.01 -20.07 -13.46
N CYS A 107 -6.78 -19.19 -12.81
CA CYS A 107 -6.59 -18.87 -11.39
C CYS A 107 -6.90 -20.04 -10.44
N TYR A 108 -7.69 -21.03 -10.86
CA TYR A 108 -8.16 -22.14 -10.01
C TYR A 108 -7.33 -23.42 -10.11
N ILE A 109 -6.38 -23.49 -11.05
CA ILE A 109 -5.49 -24.65 -11.16
C ILE A 109 -4.59 -24.67 -9.90
N PRO A 110 -4.17 -25.84 -9.40
CA PRO A 110 -3.24 -25.89 -8.28
C PRO A 110 -1.77 -25.78 -8.73
N PRO A 111 -0.87 -25.20 -7.90
CA PRO A 111 0.50 -24.80 -8.27
C PRO A 111 1.47 -25.97 -8.59
N TRP A 112 1.00 -27.21 -8.43
CA TRP A 112 1.74 -28.43 -8.76
C TRP A 112 1.65 -28.82 -10.25
N PHE A 113 0.73 -28.21 -11.01
CA PHE A 113 0.52 -28.55 -12.41
C PHE A 113 1.71 -28.10 -13.29
N PRO A 114 2.22 -28.95 -14.22
CA PRO A 114 3.29 -28.57 -15.13
C PRO A 114 2.83 -27.42 -16.03
N GLY A 115 3.46 -26.25 -15.88
CA GLY A 115 3.04 -25.00 -16.54
C GLY A 115 2.43 -23.94 -15.61
N ALA A 116 2.27 -24.23 -14.31
CA ALA A 116 1.74 -23.30 -13.30
C ALA A 116 2.72 -22.20 -12.84
N SER A 117 3.63 -21.73 -13.71
CA SER A 117 4.57 -20.65 -13.38
C SER A 117 3.85 -19.35 -13.00
N THR A 118 2.75 -19.05 -13.71
CA THR A 118 1.86 -17.91 -13.44
C THR A 118 1.20 -17.98 -12.07
N GLN A 119 0.87 -19.17 -11.59
CA GLN A 119 0.25 -19.35 -10.27
C GLN A 119 1.23 -19.16 -9.13
N ARG A 120 2.47 -19.66 -9.30
CA ARG A 120 3.55 -19.41 -8.36
C ARG A 120 3.86 -17.91 -8.26
N LEU A 121 3.77 -17.18 -9.38
CA LEU A 121 3.87 -15.72 -9.39
C LEU A 121 2.68 -15.07 -8.65
N CYS A 122 1.44 -15.50 -8.89
CA CYS A 122 0.28 -15.02 -8.15
C CYS A 122 0.43 -15.21 -6.63
N LEU A 123 0.94 -16.36 -6.19
CA LEU A 123 1.20 -16.61 -4.76
C LEU A 123 2.24 -15.64 -4.19
N LYS A 124 3.35 -15.42 -4.91
CA LYS A 124 4.38 -14.45 -4.49
C LYS A 124 3.84 -13.03 -4.44
N ILE A 125 3.01 -12.62 -5.40
CA ILE A 125 2.37 -11.30 -5.41
C ILE A 125 1.39 -11.18 -4.24
N LYS A 126 0.59 -12.23 -3.98
CA LYS A 126 -0.33 -12.25 -2.84
C LYS A 126 0.42 -12.07 -1.53
N GLU A 127 1.54 -12.76 -1.36
CA GLU A 127 2.40 -12.62 -0.19
C GLU A 127 3.01 -11.22 -0.08
N ALA A 128 3.59 -10.68 -1.16
CA ALA A 128 4.16 -9.33 -1.18
C ALA A 128 3.10 -8.25 -0.92
N THR A 129 1.89 -8.41 -1.44
CA THR A 129 0.75 -7.51 -1.19
C THR A 129 0.31 -7.57 0.27
N MET A 130 0.27 -8.77 0.86
CA MET A 130 -0.02 -8.92 2.28
C MET A 130 1.06 -8.25 3.14
N GLN A 131 2.34 -8.45 2.84
CA GLN A 131 3.44 -7.81 3.56
C GLN A 131 3.40 -6.28 3.46
N THR A 132 3.04 -5.74 2.31
CA THR A 132 2.90 -4.28 2.09
C THR A 132 1.82 -3.67 2.99
N ARG A 133 0.70 -4.38 3.20
CA ARG A 133 -0.42 -3.88 4.02
C ARG A 133 -0.22 -4.15 5.51
N GLU A 134 0.19 -5.36 5.83
CA GLU A 134 0.25 -5.86 7.21
C GLU A 134 1.53 -5.37 7.91
N GLY A 135 2.62 -5.20 7.18
CA GLY A 135 3.91 -4.79 7.73
C GLY A 135 3.86 -3.42 8.43
N PRO A 136 3.50 -2.32 7.73
CA PRO A 136 3.36 -1.01 8.33
C PRO A 136 2.29 -0.99 9.44
N TYR A 137 1.20 -1.74 9.25
CA TYR A 137 0.14 -1.85 10.24
C TYR A 137 0.63 -2.46 11.56
N GLN A 138 1.35 -3.60 11.49
CA GLN A 138 1.89 -4.26 12.67
C GLN A 138 2.93 -3.40 13.37
N TYR A 139 3.79 -2.73 12.60
CA TYR A 139 4.79 -1.80 13.15
C TYR A 139 4.15 -0.67 13.96
N VAL A 140 3.13 -0.02 13.39
CA VAL A 140 2.42 1.07 14.07
C VAL A 140 1.64 0.54 15.28
N LYS A 141 0.99 -0.61 15.14
CA LYS A 141 0.29 -1.26 16.25
C LYS A 141 1.22 -1.56 17.42
N GLN A 142 2.44 -2.06 17.17
CA GLN A 142 3.42 -2.30 18.21
C GLN A 142 3.85 -0.99 18.90
N ARG A 143 4.08 0.08 18.13
CA ARG A 143 4.42 1.40 18.69
C ARG A 143 3.29 2.01 19.52
N MET A 144 2.03 1.80 19.12
CA MET A 144 0.86 2.24 19.89
C MET A 144 0.69 1.48 21.22
N VAL A 145 1.14 0.23 21.30
CA VAL A 145 1.12 -0.54 22.56
C VAL A 145 2.21 -0.06 23.51
N ILE A 146 3.35 0.40 22.97
CA ILE A 146 4.50 0.89 23.75
C ILE A 146 4.31 2.33 24.24
N PHE A 147 3.66 3.19 23.46
CA PHE A 147 3.37 4.59 23.82
C PHE A 147 1.87 4.81 24.07
N GLN A 148 1.47 5.04 25.33
CA GLN A 148 0.18 5.66 25.64
C GLN A 148 0.14 7.13 25.20
N PRO A 149 -1.06 7.70 24.94
CA PRO A 149 -1.33 8.48 23.75
C PRO A 149 -0.67 9.85 23.82
N ILE A 150 0.34 10.04 22.99
CA ILE A 150 0.87 11.37 22.74
C ILE A 150 -0.16 12.05 21.83
N SER A 151 -0.83 13.05 22.39
CA SER A 151 -1.78 13.93 21.72
C SER A 151 -1.13 14.53 20.48
N TYR A 152 -1.55 14.09 19.29
CA TYR A 152 -1.44 14.88 18.08
C TYR A 152 -2.75 14.81 17.32
N SER A 153 -3.18 16.01 16.95
CA SER A 153 -4.42 16.40 16.29
C SER A 153 -4.74 15.60 15.00
N CYS A 154 -6.04 15.52 14.71
CA CYS A 154 -6.70 14.95 13.52
C CYS A 154 -6.55 13.44 13.24
N GLN A 155 -5.38 12.81 13.41
CA GLN A 155 -5.19 11.39 13.06
C GLN A 155 -5.78 10.39 14.06
N ALA A 156 -5.84 10.76 15.35
CA ALA A 156 -6.43 9.90 16.39
C ALA A 156 -7.91 9.58 16.15
N ASN A 157 -8.67 10.56 15.62
CA ASN A 157 -10.09 10.38 15.31
C ASN A 157 -10.31 9.39 14.15
N PHE A 158 -9.36 9.29 13.21
CA PHE A 158 -9.43 8.34 12.09
C PHE A 158 -9.22 6.90 12.56
N TRP A 159 -8.20 6.67 13.40
CA TRP A 159 -7.90 5.33 13.93
C TRP A 159 -8.92 4.86 14.96
N CYS A 160 -9.38 5.70 15.89
CA CYS A 160 -10.45 5.34 16.83
C CYS A 160 -11.73 4.91 16.12
N ARG A 161 -12.08 5.57 15.00
CA ARG A 161 -13.25 5.24 14.17
C ARG A 161 -13.04 3.98 13.31
N LEU A 162 -11.79 3.60 13.01
CA LEU A 162 -11.43 2.37 12.31
C LEU A 162 -11.36 1.13 13.24
N THR A 163 -11.04 1.33 14.52
CA THR A 163 -10.96 0.27 15.53
C THR A 163 -12.32 -0.16 16.09
N GLU A 164 -13.38 0.63 15.91
CA GLU A 164 -14.76 0.21 16.14
C GLU A 164 -15.24 -0.74 15.04
N ARG A 165 -14.70 -1.96 15.01
CA ARG A 165 -15.25 -3.05 14.21
C ARG A 165 -16.38 -3.75 14.97
N PRO A 166 -17.61 -3.88 14.42
CA PRO A 166 -18.51 -4.94 14.86
C PRO A 166 -17.86 -6.29 14.53
N ARG A 167 -17.93 -7.25 15.45
CA ARG A 167 -17.42 -8.61 15.29
C ARG A 167 -17.98 -9.22 14.00
N ILE A 168 -17.13 -9.40 13.00
CA ILE A 168 -17.47 -10.18 11.81
C ILE A 168 -16.99 -11.60 12.08
N VAL A 169 -17.95 -12.48 12.34
CA VAL A 169 -17.79 -13.94 12.40
C VAL A 169 -17.46 -14.41 10.99
N TYR A 170 -16.33 -15.09 10.83
CA TYR A 170 -15.97 -15.77 9.59
C TYR A 170 -16.73 -17.09 9.50
N TRP A 171 -17.44 -17.31 8.39
CA TRP A 171 -17.79 -18.64 7.90
C TRP A 171 -16.70 -19.10 6.93
#